data_AF-A0A537H8W5-F1
#
_entry.id   AF-A0A537H8W5-F1
#
_cell.length_a   1.000
_cell.length_b   1.000
_cell.length_c   1.000
_cell.angle_alpha   90.00
_cell.angle_beta   90.00
_cell.angle_gamma   90.00
#
_symmetry.space_group_name_H-M   'P 1'
#
loop_
_entity.id
_entity.type
_entity.pdbx_description
1 polymer ?
#
loop_
_entity_poly.entity_id
_entity_poly.type
_entity_poly.pdbx_seq_one_letter_code
_entity_poly.pdbx_strand_id
1 'polypeptide(L)'
;MDNDDIRWEAVLGYLRAMASVALRPMAEEVLDTYEKALLFSKLDGNTSQLKLQEMTRIPQATISRWVNEFTDAGIVAPPGKAFRNHQARFTLRELRVNMAGLKKKAGSESEVIAVPPAGGE
;
A
#
# COMPACT_ATOMS: atom_id res chain seq x y z
N MET A 1 30.09 14.03 -9.07
CA MET A 1 29.69 13.01 -8.09
C MET A 1 30.97 12.65 -7.39
N ASP A 2 31.12 13.15 -6.18
CA ASP A 2 32.33 12.94 -5.38
C ASP A 2 32.24 11.58 -4.67
N ASN A 3 33.38 10.98 -4.31
CA ASN A 3 33.41 9.66 -3.66
C ASN A 3 32.58 9.60 -2.36
N ASP A 4 32.33 10.74 -1.73
CA ASP A 4 31.51 10.85 -0.51
C ASP A 4 30.00 10.74 -0.80
N ASP A 5 29.53 11.20 -1.97
CA ASP A 5 28.14 11.06 -2.40
C ASP A 5 27.78 9.57 -2.58
N ILE A 6 28.70 8.81 -3.20
CA ILE A 6 28.51 7.37 -3.45
C ILE A 6 28.40 6.59 -2.14
N ARG A 7 29.23 6.95 -1.14
CA ARG A 7 29.19 6.32 0.19
C ARG A 7 27.89 6.62 0.91
N TRP A 8 27.40 7.86 0.82
CA TRP A 8 26.17 8.25 1.47
C TRP A 8 24.94 7.58 0.86
N GLU A 9 24.85 7.53 -0.47
CA GLU A 9 23.78 6.79 -1.17
C GLU A 9 23.76 5.30 -0.79
N ALA A 10 24.93 4.67 -0.64
CA ALA A 10 25.03 3.29 -0.19
C ALA A 10 24.50 3.09 1.24
N VAL A 11 24.81 4.01 2.16
CA VAL A 11 24.30 3.99 3.54
C VAL A 11 22.79 4.18 3.56
N LEU A 12 22.25 5.15 2.80
CA LEU A 12 20.81 5.39 2.70
C LEU A 12 20.08 4.20 2.09
N GLY A 13 20.64 3.59 1.04
CA GLY A 13 20.12 2.38 0.43
C GLY A 13 20.06 1.21 1.41
N TYR A 14 21.12 1.02 2.21
CA TYR A 14 21.16 -0.02 3.25
C TYR A 14 20.11 0.22 4.36
N LEU A 15 20.01 1.45 4.87
CA LEU A 15 19.01 1.82 5.88
C LEU A 15 17.59 1.62 5.35
N ARG A 16 17.33 1.99 4.10
CA ARG A 16 16.05 1.79 3.45
C ARG A 16 15.70 0.31 3.31
N ALA A 17 16.66 -0.53 2.91
CA ALA A 17 16.46 -1.97 2.83
C ALA A 17 16.11 -2.55 4.21
N MET A 18 16.85 -2.19 5.26
CA MET A 18 16.55 -2.61 6.63
C MET A 18 15.16 -2.15 7.10
N ALA A 19 14.82 -0.89 6.89
CA ALA A 19 13.52 -0.34 7.27
C ALA A 19 12.38 -1.07 6.55
N SER A 20 12.55 -1.37 5.24
CA SER A 20 11.56 -2.12 4.48
C SER A 20 11.33 -3.52 5.05
N VAL A 21 12.40 -4.21 5.48
CA VAL A 21 12.33 -5.55 6.09
C VAL A 21 11.60 -5.49 7.43
N ALA A 22 11.93 -4.51 8.28
CA ALA A 22 11.33 -4.34 9.59
C ALA A 22 9.82 -4.05 9.51
N LEU A 23 9.38 -3.33 8.47
CA LEU A 23 7.99 -2.94 8.29
C LEU A 23 7.13 -3.99 7.55
N ARG A 24 7.71 -5.08 7.04
CA ARG A 24 6.95 -6.11 6.29
C ARG A 24 5.76 -6.68 7.06
N PRO A 25 5.88 -7.10 8.33
CA PRO A 25 4.75 -7.70 9.05
C PRO A 25 3.57 -6.73 9.16
N MET A 26 3.86 -5.48 9.52
CA MET A 26 2.86 -4.42 9.61
C MET A 26 2.27 -4.10 8.22
N ALA A 27 3.10 -4.06 7.18
CA ALA A 27 2.66 -3.83 5.81
C ALA A 27 1.73 -4.94 5.30
N GLU A 28 2.00 -6.21 5.63
CA GLU A 28 1.13 -7.33 5.27
C GLU A 28 -0.22 -7.27 5.99
N GLU A 29 -0.25 -6.81 7.24
CA GLU A 29 -1.47 -6.60 8.02
C GLU A 29 -2.32 -5.46 7.47
N VAL A 30 -1.72 -4.30 7.18
CA VAL A 30 -2.48 -3.14 6.71
C VAL A 30 -2.73 -3.14 5.20
N LEU A 31 -1.97 -3.90 4.40
CA LEU A 31 -2.18 -4.08 2.95
C LEU A 31 -2.74 -5.48 2.64
N ASP A 32 -3.69 -5.91 3.48
CA ASP A 32 -4.36 -7.22 3.47
C ASP A 32 -5.29 -7.47 2.28
N THR A 33 -5.71 -6.41 1.58
CA THR A 33 -6.64 -6.47 0.46
C THR A 33 -6.06 -5.89 -0.82
N TYR A 34 -6.59 -6.33 -1.96
CA TYR A 34 -6.16 -5.82 -3.26
C TYR A 34 -6.39 -4.31 -3.39
N GLU A 35 -7.52 -3.81 -2.89
CA GLU A 35 -7.89 -2.40 -2.92
C GLU A 35 -6.94 -1.53 -2.10
N LYS A 36 -6.57 -1.97 -0.88
CA LYS A 36 -5.59 -1.27 -0.05
C LYS A 36 -4.22 -1.23 -0.73
N ALA A 37 -3.75 -2.35 -1.29
CA ALA A 37 -2.49 -2.40 -2.03
C ALA A 37 -2.52 -1.52 -3.30
N LEU A 38 -3.65 -1.52 -4.03
CA LEU A 38 -3.86 -0.66 -5.20
C LEU A 38 -3.81 0.82 -4.80
N LEU A 39 -4.56 1.23 -3.78
CA LEU A 39 -4.54 2.61 -3.27
C LEU A 39 -3.12 3.03 -2.87
N PHE A 40 -2.45 2.21 -2.07
CA PHE A 40 -1.08 2.46 -1.62
C PHE A 40 -0.12 2.68 -2.79
N SER A 41 -0.22 1.87 -3.86
CA SER A 41 0.62 2.02 -5.06
C SER A 41 0.43 3.33 -5.82
N LYS A 42 -0.63 4.10 -5.54
CA LYS A 42 -0.95 5.39 -6.17
C LYS A 42 -0.60 6.59 -5.30
N LEU A 43 -0.11 6.39 -4.08
CA LEU A 43 0.27 7.48 -3.18
C LEU A 43 1.67 8.02 -3.55
N ASP A 44 1.69 9.02 -4.42
CA ASP A 44 2.91 9.66 -4.92
C ASP A 44 3.24 11.00 -4.23
N GLY A 45 2.38 11.47 -3.32
CA GLY A 45 2.50 12.76 -2.64
C GLY A 45 1.91 13.95 -3.40
N ASN A 46 1.45 13.76 -4.64
CA ASN A 46 0.95 14.81 -5.52
C ASN A 46 -0.50 14.60 -5.96
N THR A 47 -0.95 13.35 -6.03
CA THR A 47 -2.29 12.98 -6.45
C THR A 47 -3.32 13.29 -5.34
N SER A 48 -4.37 14.04 -5.70
CA SER A 48 -5.44 14.41 -4.76
C SER A 48 -6.34 13.22 -4.44
N GLN A 49 -7.02 13.27 -3.29
CA GLN A 49 -7.98 12.21 -2.91
C GLN A 49 -9.11 12.03 -3.92
N LEU A 50 -9.60 13.12 -4.53
CA LEU A 50 -10.61 13.04 -5.58
C LEU A 50 -10.09 12.23 -6.78
N LYS A 51 -8.84 12.47 -7.19
CA LYS A 51 -8.24 11.72 -8.30
C LYS A 51 -7.97 10.26 -7.94
N LEU A 52 -7.56 9.99 -6.70
CA LEU A 52 -7.40 8.64 -6.19
C LEU A 52 -8.72 7.86 -6.22
N GLN A 53 -9.84 8.48 -5.82
CA GLN A 53 -11.17 7.88 -5.92
C GLN A 53 -11.52 7.52 -7.37
N GLU A 54 -11.26 8.40 -8.34
CA GLU A 54 -11.52 8.10 -9.76
C GLU A 54 -10.71 6.90 -10.26
N MET A 55 -9.43 6.83 -9.88
CA MET A 55 -8.50 5.80 -10.35
C MET A 55 -8.73 4.44 -9.71
N THR A 56 -9.12 4.42 -8.44
CA THR A 56 -9.25 3.18 -7.64
C THR A 56 -10.69 2.74 -7.46
N ARG A 57 -11.67 3.62 -7.72
CA ARG A 57 -13.09 3.45 -7.40
C ARG A 57 -13.38 3.26 -5.91
N ILE A 58 -12.44 3.64 -5.04
CA ILE A 58 -12.62 3.59 -3.58
C ILE A 58 -13.23 4.92 -3.09
N PRO A 59 -14.29 4.91 -2.24
CA PRO A 59 -14.87 6.13 -1.68
C PRO A 59 -13.87 6.96 -0.85
N GLN A 60 -13.98 8.30 -0.87
CA GLN A 60 -13.02 9.19 -0.18
C GLN A 60 -12.93 8.97 1.34
N ALA A 61 -14.06 8.66 1.99
CA ALA A 61 -14.07 8.37 3.41
C ALA A 61 -13.22 7.13 3.73
N THR A 62 -13.31 6.10 2.88
CA THR A 62 -12.50 4.88 2.98
C THR A 62 -11.02 5.17 2.68
N ILE A 63 -10.73 5.95 1.64
CA ILE A 63 -9.36 6.39 1.31
C ILE A 63 -8.75 7.11 2.51
N SER A 64 -9.46 8.08 3.11
CA SER A 64 -8.96 8.83 4.26
C SER A 64 -8.65 7.93 5.45
N ARG A 65 -9.53 6.98 5.76
CA ARG A 65 -9.31 6.01 6.83
C ARG A 65 -8.07 5.15 6.59
N TRP A 66 -7.95 4.56 5.39
CA TRP A 66 -6.83 3.67 5.07
C TRP A 66 -5.50 4.40 4.97
N VAL A 67 -5.50 5.62 4.45
CA VAL A 67 -4.28 6.42 4.38
C VAL A 67 -3.77 6.80 5.78
N ASN A 68 -4.68 7.04 6.74
CA ASN A 68 -4.31 7.21 8.14
C ASN A 68 -3.75 5.90 8.72
N GLU A 69 -4.39 4.76 8.49
CA GLU A 69 -3.90 3.43 8.90
C GLU A 69 -2.49 3.15 8.36
N PHE A 70 -2.21 3.48 7.11
CA PHE A 70 -0.88 3.35 6.50
C PHE A 70 0.15 4.30 7.09
N THR A 71 -0.30 5.47 7.55
CA THR A 71 0.55 6.48 8.19
C THR A 71 0.93 6.02 9.60
N ASP A 72 -0.03 5.50 10.36
CA ASP A 72 0.17 4.93 11.69
C ASP A 72 1.08 3.70 11.64
N ALA A 73 0.96 2.88 10.59
CA ALA A 73 1.86 1.78 10.29
C ALA A 73 3.27 2.23 9.84
N GLY A 74 3.51 3.52 9.63
CA GLY A 74 4.81 4.07 9.24
C GLY A 74 5.24 3.80 7.79
N ILE A 75 4.34 3.30 6.94
CA ILE A 75 4.61 3.00 5.52
C ILE A 75 4.19 4.14 4.58
N VAL A 76 3.45 5.13 5.07
CA VAL A 76 3.07 6.36 4.37
C VAL A 76 3.58 7.59 5.14
N ALA A 77 3.98 8.62 4.42
CA ALA A 77 4.26 9.93 4.96
C ALA A 77 3.01 10.82 4.85
N PRO A 78 2.64 11.56 5.93
CA PRO A 78 1.55 12.50 5.88
C PRO A 78 1.90 13.72 5.01
N PRO A 79 0.89 14.52 4.58
CA PRO A 79 1.11 15.78 3.91
C PRO A 79 1.99 16.71 4.74
N GLY A 80 2.86 17.46 4.07
CA GLY A 80 3.80 18.35 4.75
C GLY A 80 4.50 19.30 3.79
N LYS A 81 5.68 19.79 4.20
CA LYS A 81 6.43 20.78 3.40
C LYS A 81 6.90 20.23 2.05
N ALA A 82 7.22 18.93 1.98
CA ALA A 82 7.72 18.30 0.77
C ALA A 82 6.61 17.87 -0.20
N PHE A 83 5.49 17.35 0.32
CA PHE A 83 4.40 16.79 -0.48
C PHE A 83 3.05 17.30 0.02
N ARG A 84 2.19 17.73 -0.91
CA ARG A 84 0.86 18.26 -0.60
C ARG A 84 -0.13 17.19 -0.19
N ASN A 85 0.11 15.94 -0.60
CA ASN A 85 -0.71 14.78 -0.29
C ASN A 85 0.14 13.68 0.36
N HIS A 86 -0.51 12.60 0.77
CA HIS A 86 0.15 11.44 1.36
C HIS A 86 1.03 10.71 0.33
N GLN A 87 2.18 10.23 0.77
CA GLN A 87 3.17 9.56 -0.07
C GLN A 87 3.57 8.21 0.51
N ALA A 88 3.58 7.16 -0.31
CA ALA A 88 4.14 5.88 0.06
C ALA A 88 5.65 6.01 0.29
N ARG A 89 6.13 5.59 1.47
CA ARG A 89 7.57 5.59 1.80
C ARG A 89 8.32 4.46 1.12
N PHE A 90 7.62 3.39 0.77
CA PHE A 90 8.15 2.18 0.15
C PHE A 90 7.27 1.74 -1.02
N THR A 91 7.84 1.00 -1.95
CA THR A 91 7.10 0.29 -2.99
C THR A 91 6.53 -1.01 -2.42
N LEU A 92 5.48 -1.54 -3.05
CA LEU A 92 4.92 -2.86 -2.71
C LEU A 92 5.97 -3.98 -2.81
N ARG A 93 6.93 -3.85 -3.74
CA ARG A 93 8.03 -4.81 -3.92
C ARG A 93 8.97 -4.83 -2.71
N GLU A 94 9.36 -3.66 -2.19
CA GLU A 94 10.21 -3.56 -1.00
C GLU A 94 9.55 -4.20 0.23
N LEU A 95 8.24 -3.99 0.35
CA LEU A 95 7.39 -4.56 1.41
C LEU A 95 6.98 -6.03 1.17
N ARG A 96 7.35 -6.63 0.02
CA ARG A 96 6.95 -7.98 -0.40
C ARG A 96 5.43 -8.24 -0.49
N VAL A 97 4.64 -7.19 -0.69
CA VAL A 97 3.19 -7.32 -0.88
C VAL A 97 2.89 -7.81 -2.30
N ASN A 98 2.25 -8.97 -2.40
CA ASN A 98 1.94 -9.62 -3.67
C ASN A 98 0.52 -9.27 -4.16
N MET A 99 0.41 -8.29 -5.06
CA MET A 99 -0.87 -7.89 -5.66
C MET A 99 -1.59 -9.03 -6.38
N ALA A 100 -0.87 -9.94 -7.06
CA ALA A 100 -1.49 -11.04 -7.78
C ALA A 100 -2.16 -12.03 -6.81
N GLY A 101 -1.50 -12.31 -5.68
CA GLY A 101 -2.05 -13.13 -4.60
C GLY A 101 -3.30 -12.50 -3.98
N LEU A 102 -3.25 -11.20 -3.71
CA LEU A 102 -4.40 -10.45 -3.16
C LEU A 102 -5.58 -10.42 -4.12
N LYS A 103 -5.33 -10.19 -5.42
CA LYS A 103 -6.38 -10.19 -6.44
C LYS A 103 -7.06 -11.57 -6.56
N LYS A 104 -6.27 -12.66 -6.48
CA LYS A 104 -6.81 -14.01 -6.50
C LYS A 104 -7.72 -14.27 -5.29
N LYS A 105 -7.30 -13.88 -4.09
CA LYS A 105 -8.11 -14.02 -2.86
C LYS A 105 -9.45 -13.28 -2.98
N ALA A 106 -9.45 -12.04 -3.46
CA ALA A 106 -10.67 -11.25 -3.66
C ALA A 106 -11.65 -11.92 -4.66
N GLY A 107 -11.13 -12.56 -5.72
CA GLY A 107 -11.94 -13.32 -6.67
C GLY A 107 -12.51 -14.61 -6.07
N SER A 108 -11.71 -15.33 -5.27
CA SER A 108 -12.13 -16.60 -4.65
C SER A 108 -13.17 -16.42 -3.53
N GLU A 109 -13.12 -15.34 -2.75
CA GLU A 109 -14.14 -15.06 -1.72
C GLU A 109 -15.53 -14.77 -2.32
N SER A 110 -15.58 -14.21 -3.53
CA SER A 110 -16.85 -13.97 -4.23
C SER A 110 -17.52 -15.26 -4.72
N GLU A 111 -16.76 -16.34 -4.90
CA GLU A 111 -17.24 -17.62 -5.43
C GLU A 111 -17.84 -18.53 -4.34
N VAL A 112 -17.35 -18.43 -3.10
CA VAL A 112 -17.79 -19.26 -1.96
C VAL A 112 -19.21 -18.90 -1.48
N ILE A 113 -19.70 -17.70 -1.77
CA ILE A 113 -21.05 -17.23 -1.39
C ILE A 113 -22.12 -17.69 -2.40
N ALA A 114 -21.72 -18.18 -3.58
CA ALA A 114 -22.65 -18.54 -4.67
C ALA A 114 -23.12 -20.00 -4.68
N VAL A 115 -22.83 -20.80 -3.64
CA VAL A 115 -23.38 -22.16 -3.52
C VAL A 115 -24.75 -22.08 -2.84
N PRO A 116 -25.88 -22.28 -3.55
CA PRO A 116 -27.18 -22.40 -2.91
C PRO A 116 -27.21 -23.65 -2.02
N PRO A 117 -28.01 -23.67 -0.93
CA PRO A 117 -28.22 -24.90 -0.19
C PRO A 117 -28.82 -25.93 -1.15
N ALA A 118 -28.11 -27.05 -1.35
CA ALA A 118 -28.66 -28.21 -2.02
C ALA A 118 -29.82 -28.73 -1.15
N GLY A 119 -31.04 -28.30 -1.50
CA GLY A 119 -32.27 -28.96 -1.12
C GLY A 119 -32.60 -30.06 -2.13
N GLY A 120 -33.01 -31.22 -1.63
CA GLY A 120 -33.39 -32.42 -2.38
C GLY A 120 -32.46 -33.57 -1.98
N GLU A 121 -32.90 -34.63 -1.32
CA GLU A 121 -34.21 -35.32 -1.33
C GLU A 121 -34.71 -35.71 0.06
#